data_AF-A0AAU1YBW1-F1
#
_entry.id   AF-A0AAU1YBW1-F1
#
_cell.length_a   1.000
_cell.length_b   1.000
_cell.length_c   1.000
_cell.angle_alpha   90.00
_cell.angle_beta   90.00
_cell.angle_gamma   90.00
#
_symmetry.space_group_name_H-M   'P 1'
#
loop_
_entity.id
_entity.type
_entity.pdbx_description
1 polymer ?
#
loop_
_entity_poly.entity_id
_entity_poly.type
_entity_poly.pdbx_seq_one_letter_code
_entity_poly.pdbx_strand_id
1 'polypeptide(L)'
;MVESGDAVMQPGTGQAAAGPEIWVRGPVAEPEARPQDPPPLAAASARRFSWVATHGGAGTTTLATVFGGHDAGRNWPQPEHGDPASVLLVGRTHAAGLDAVSHTLDIFRRGDAPPGLDLDAIVLVADAPGRLPRQLVQRVKVIGSVIDVYRVPWVPAWRTGDLTGPPPRESAALARLTGRTP
;
A
#
# COMPACT_ATOMS: atom_id res chain seq x y z
N MET A 1 -90.24 10.49 -19.21
CA MET A 1 -90.05 11.09 -17.87
C MET A 1 -91.07 10.44 -16.96
N VAL A 2 -90.67 9.35 -16.32
CA VAL A 2 -91.45 8.62 -15.31
C VAL A 2 -90.46 7.84 -14.45
N GLU A 3 -90.58 8.08 -13.13
CA GLU A 3 -90.34 7.19 -11.97
C GLU A 3 -88.93 6.63 -11.72
N SER A 4 -88.28 6.88 -10.57
CA SER A 4 -88.60 6.61 -9.15
C SER A 4 -88.51 5.13 -8.74
N GLY A 5 -87.86 4.87 -7.60
CA GLY A 5 -87.92 3.61 -6.84
C GLY A 5 -86.76 2.65 -7.17
N ASP A 6 -85.71 2.50 -6.36
CA ASP A 6 -85.60 2.06 -4.96
C ASP A 6 -85.76 0.53 -4.75
N ALA A 7 -84.95 0.04 -3.81
CA ALA A 7 -85.01 -1.25 -3.11
C ALA A 7 -84.60 -2.57 -3.80
N VAL A 8 -83.44 -3.03 -3.31
CA VAL A 8 -82.95 -4.41 -3.11
C VAL A 8 -84.03 -5.47 -2.85
N MET A 9 -83.88 -6.65 -3.46
CA MET A 9 -84.35 -7.94 -2.91
C MET A 9 -83.41 -9.10 -3.32
N GLN A 10 -83.05 -9.90 -2.31
CA GLN A 10 -82.33 -11.20 -2.31
C GLN A 10 -83.24 -12.31 -2.92
N PRO A 11 -82.98 -13.65 -2.83
CA PRO A 11 -81.83 -14.49 -2.45
C PRO A 11 -81.49 -15.52 -3.57
N GLY A 12 -80.45 -16.36 -3.48
CA GLY A 12 -80.53 -17.66 -2.80
C GLY A 12 -80.52 -18.88 -3.75
N THR A 13 -79.35 -19.51 -3.87
CA THR A 13 -79.10 -20.97 -4.02
C THR A 13 -79.63 -21.74 -5.24
N GLY A 14 -78.68 -22.28 -6.03
CA GLY A 14 -78.85 -23.44 -6.91
C GLY A 14 -77.52 -24.21 -7.00
N GLN A 15 -77.47 -25.37 -6.36
CA GLN A 15 -76.33 -26.28 -6.18
C GLN A 15 -76.10 -27.18 -7.41
N ALA A 16 -74.88 -27.73 -7.49
CA ALA A 16 -74.45 -29.00 -8.14
C ALA A 16 -73.80 -28.86 -9.53
N ALA A 17 -72.72 -29.56 -9.88
CA ALA A 17 -71.81 -30.44 -9.15
C ALA A 17 -70.52 -30.69 -9.98
N ALA A 18 -69.45 -31.06 -9.26
CA ALA A 18 -68.38 -32.00 -9.60
C ALA A 18 -67.33 -31.71 -10.71
N GLY A 19 -66.06 -31.70 -10.28
CA GLY A 19 -64.86 -32.03 -11.05
C GLY A 19 -63.59 -31.48 -10.38
N PRO A 20 -62.57 -32.29 -10.03
CA PRO A 20 -61.33 -31.76 -9.46
C PRO A 20 -60.39 -31.33 -10.60
N GLU A 21 -60.28 -30.03 -10.86
CA GLU A 21 -59.23 -29.51 -11.75
C GLU A 21 -57.93 -29.36 -10.97
N ILE A 22 -57.00 -30.26 -11.26
CA ILE A 22 -55.59 -30.20 -10.87
C ILE A 22 -54.98 -28.99 -11.58
N TRP A 23 -54.79 -27.90 -10.84
CA TRP A 23 -54.02 -26.75 -11.30
C TRP A 23 -52.52 -27.09 -11.24
N VAL A 24 -51.94 -27.47 -12.37
CA VAL A 24 -50.49 -27.49 -12.54
C VAL A 24 -50.01 -26.04 -12.55
N ARG A 25 -49.42 -25.58 -11.44
CA ARG A 25 -48.66 -24.33 -11.43
C ARG A 25 -47.43 -24.50 -12.32
N GLY A 26 -47.33 -23.70 -13.39
CA GLY A 26 -46.08 -23.53 -14.13
C GLY A 26 -44.95 -23.04 -13.22
N PRO A 27 -43.69 -23.23 -13.61
CA PRO A 27 -42.55 -22.88 -12.78
C PRO A 27 -42.58 -21.38 -12.47
N VAL A 28 -42.48 -21.05 -11.18
CA VAL A 28 -42.30 -19.67 -10.71
C VAL A 28 -40.95 -19.20 -11.22
N ALA A 29 -40.92 -18.15 -12.05
CA ALA A 29 -39.67 -17.51 -12.44
C ALA A 29 -38.99 -16.97 -11.18
N GLU A 30 -37.81 -17.48 -10.87
CA GLU A 30 -36.99 -16.96 -9.78
C GLU A 30 -36.57 -15.52 -10.11
N PRO A 31 -36.53 -14.62 -9.12
CA PRO A 31 -36.07 -13.26 -9.35
C PRO A 31 -34.58 -13.30 -9.74
N GLU A 32 -34.30 -12.87 -10.96
CA GLU A 32 -32.96 -12.79 -11.52
C GLU A 32 -32.09 -11.91 -10.61
N ALA A 33 -31.08 -12.53 -9.99
CA ALA A 33 -30.17 -11.87 -9.07
C ALA A 33 -29.38 -10.80 -9.83
N ARG A 34 -29.63 -9.52 -9.49
CA ARG A 34 -28.84 -8.40 -9.99
C ARG A 34 -27.36 -8.63 -9.64
N PRO A 35 -26.41 -8.43 -10.58
CA PRO A 35 -24.99 -8.49 -10.27
C PRO A 35 -24.71 -7.54 -9.11
N GLN A 36 -24.25 -8.09 -7.99
CA GLN A 36 -23.81 -7.26 -6.87
C GLN A 36 -22.49 -6.66 -7.28
N ASP A 37 -22.41 -5.32 -7.26
CA ASP A 37 -21.13 -4.63 -7.44
C ASP A 37 -20.12 -5.22 -6.43
N PRO A 38 -18.90 -5.58 -6.87
CA PRO A 38 -17.90 -6.07 -5.95
C PRO A 38 -17.73 -5.03 -4.83
N PRO A 39 -17.63 -5.46 -3.56
CA PRO A 39 -17.40 -4.53 -2.46
C PRO A 39 -16.19 -3.67 -2.82
N PRO A 40 -16.21 -2.34 -2.52
CA PRO A 40 -15.05 -1.51 -2.75
C PRO A 40 -13.85 -2.21 -2.15
N LEU A 41 -12.82 -2.50 -2.96
CA LEU A 41 -11.55 -2.99 -2.44
C LEU A 41 -11.18 -2.01 -1.33
N ALA A 42 -11.16 -2.49 -0.08
CA ALA A 42 -10.79 -1.68 1.06
C ALA A 42 -9.50 -0.97 0.67
N ALA A 43 -9.56 0.37 0.60
CA ALA A 43 -8.40 1.16 0.21
C ALA A 43 -7.26 0.71 1.12
N ALA A 44 -6.27 0.02 0.55
CA ALA A 44 -5.18 -0.54 1.32
C ALA A 44 -4.59 0.63 2.12
N SER A 45 -4.66 0.55 3.45
CA SER A 45 -4.04 1.53 4.33
C SER A 45 -2.64 1.81 3.82
N ALA A 46 -2.29 3.08 3.62
CA ALA A 46 -0.95 3.46 3.16
C ALA A 46 0.09 2.73 4.02
N ARG A 47 1.05 2.06 3.37
CA ARG A 47 2.08 1.30 4.08
C ARG A 47 2.82 2.25 5.02
N ARG A 48 2.89 1.89 6.31
CA ARG A 48 3.60 2.68 7.32
C ARG A 48 5.00 2.11 7.50
N PHE A 49 6.02 2.94 7.32
CA PHE A 49 7.43 2.59 7.46
C PHE A 49 8.23 3.82 7.88
N SER A 50 9.42 3.59 8.44
CA SER A 50 10.34 4.60 8.91
C SER A 50 11.64 4.56 8.10
N TRP A 51 12.07 5.72 7.63
CA TRP A 51 13.40 5.95 7.07
C TRP A 51 14.40 6.17 8.19
N VAL A 52 15.47 5.37 8.24
CA VAL A 52 16.54 5.52 9.23
C VAL A 52 17.86 5.73 8.53
N ALA A 53 18.45 6.91 8.71
CA ALA A 53 19.74 7.30 8.18
C ALA A 53 20.87 6.59 8.94
N THR A 54 21.77 5.96 8.21
CA THR A 54 22.96 5.33 8.79
C THR A 54 24.09 6.33 9.05
N HIS A 55 24.02 7.52 8.43
CA HIS A 55 24.97 8.61 8.59
C HIS A 55 24.32 9.98 8.37
N GLY A 56 25.04 11.06 8.70
CA GLY A 56 24.58 12.42 8.43
C GLY A 56 24.42 12.68 6.93
N GLY A 57 23.33 13.33 6.53
CA GLY A 57 23.06 13.66 5.13
C GLY A 57 22.76 12.47 4.23
N ALA A 58 22.26 11.35 4.78
CA ALA A 58 21.86 10.18 4.00
C ALA A 58 20.68 10.44 3.04
N GLY A 59 19.83 11.42 3.36
CA GLY A 59 18.70 11.85 2.53
C GLY A 59 17.33 11.39 2.98
N THR A 60 17.16 10.96 4.24
CA THR A 60 15.87 10.46 4.76
C THR A 60 14.75 11.51 4.65
N THR A 61 15.02 12.77 4.96
CA THR A 61 14.04 13.86 4.82
C THR A 61 13.59 14.05 3.37
N THR A 62 14.52 13.96 2.42
CA THR A 62 14.21 14.01 0.99
C THR A 62 13.37 12.81 0.57
N LEU A 63 13.75 11.60 0.98
CA LEU A 63 13.00 10.39 0.65
C LEU A 63 11.61 10.40 1.29
N ALA A 64 11.48 10.86 2.54
CA ALA A 64 10.18 11.03 3.20
C ALA A 64 9.28 12.01 2.46
N THR A 65 9.86 13.10 1.94
CA THR A 65 9.11 14.08 1.15
C THR A 65 8.62 13.51 -0.19
N VAL A 66 9.47 12.75 -0.90
CA VAL A 66 9.18 12.24 -2.25
C VAL A 66 8.33 10.96 -2.23
N PHE A 67 8.64 10.04 -1.31
CA PHE A 67 8.05 8.70 -1.24
C PHE A 67 7.06 8.52 -0.10
N GLY A 68 6.91 9.50 0.79
CA GLY A 68 6.13 9.39 2.02
C GLY A 68 6.88 8.61 3.11
N GLY A 69 6.17 8.22 4.16
CA GLY A 69 6.74 7.51 5.31
C GLY A 69 7.27 8.45 6.39
N HIS A 70 7.70 7.86 7.51
CA HIS A 70 8.20 8.58 8.68
C HIS A 70 9.72 8.83 8.56
N ASP A 71 10.17 10.07 8.74
CA ASP A 71 11.61 10.39 8.82
C ASP A 71 12.09 10.24 10.26
N ALA A 72 12.74 9.13 10.59
CA ALA A 72 13.31 8.90 11.92
C ALA A 72 14.70 9.53 12.10
N GLY A 73 15.22 10.23 11.08
CA GLY A 73 16.58 10.76 11.10
C GLY A 73 17.59 9.64 11.32
N ARG A 74 18.47 9.78 12.31
CA ARG A 74 19.45 8.73 12.71
C ARG A 74 19.03 7.92 13.93
N ASN A 75 17.83 8.15 14.45
CA ASN A 75 17.34 7.44 15.62
C ASN A 75 16.60 6.18 15.18
N TRP A 76 16.60 5.17 16.03
CA TRP A 76 15.69 4.06 15.87
C TRP A 76 14.24 4.53 16.08
N PRO A 77 13.28 4.08 15.25
CA PRO A 77 11.87 4.37 15.48
C PRO A 77 11.45 3.82 16.85
N GLN A 78 10.46 4.48 17.46
CA GLN A 78 9.91 4.07 18.75
C GLN A 78 8.43 3.66 18.57
N PRO A 79 8.15 2.38 18.28
CA PRO A 79 6.78 1.90 18.08
C PRO A 79 5.86 2.17 19.28
N GLU A 80 6.40 2.18 20.50
CA GLU A 80 5.66 2.50 21.72
C GLU A 80 5.19 3.96 21.77
N HIS A 81 5.82 4.85 20.99
CA HIS A 81 5.43 6.26 20.83
C HIS A 81 4.65 6.50 19.52
N GLY A 82 4.31 5.43 18.79
CA GLY A 82 3.49 5.48 17.58
C GLY A 82 4.28 5.48 16.27
N ASP A 83 5.62 5.43 16.29
CA ASP A 83 6.42 5.36 15.07
C ASP A 83 6.18 4.05 14.31
N PRO A 84 6.29 4.02 12.97
CA PRO A 84 6.28 2.76 12.23
C PRO A 84 7.48 1.86 12.58
N ALA A 85 7.20 0.62 12.95
CA ALA A 85 8.20 -0.41 13.28
C ALA A 85 8.97 -0.96 12.07
N SER A 86 8.37 -0.90 10.88
CA SER A 86 9.01 -1.29 9.61
C SER A 86 10.07 -0.26 9.23
N VAL A 87 11.30 -0.70 9.02
CA VAL A 87 12.49 0.13 8.84
C VAL A 87 13.06 -0.03 7.44
N LEU A 88 13.34 1.11 6.80
CA LEU A 88 14.15 1.23 5.60
C LEU A 88 15.44 1.97 5.97
N LEU A 89 16.57 1.27 5.99
CA LEU A 89 17.87 1.88 6.25
C LEU A 89 18.34 2.67 5.03
N VAL A 90 18.76 3.91 5.24
CA VAL A 90 19.17 4.82 4.16
C VAL A 90 20.65 5.16 4.30
N GLY A 91 21.40 4.98 3.22
CA GLY A 91 22.78 5.43 3.12
C GLY A 91 23.13 5.88 1.71
N ARG A 92 24.23 6.61 1.57
CA ARG A 92 24.73 7.05 0.26
C ARG A 92 25.81 6.15 -0.28
N THR A 93 25.95 6.12 -1.61
CA THR A 93 26.90 5.24 -2.30
C THR A 93 28.36 5.68 -2.25
N HIS A 94 28.78 6.50 -1.29
CA HIS A 94 30.19 6.79 -1.04
C HIS A 94 30.79 5.82 0.00
N ALA A 95 32.13 5.75 0.10
CA ALA A 95 32.82 4.77 0.96
C ALA A 95 32.31 4.76 2.41
N ALA A 96 32.37 5.91 3.09
CA ALA A 96 31.89 6.04 4.48
C ALA A 96 30.40 5.72 4.64
N GLY A 97 29.58 5.97 3.62
CA GLY A 97 28.15 5.71 3.66
C GLY A 97 27.87 4.22 3.58
N LEU A 98 28.57 3.50 2.70
CA LEU A 98 28.48 2.03 2.63
C LEU A 98 29.03 1.36 3.89
N ASP A 99 30.10 1.90 4.50
CA ASP A 99 30.63 1.39 5.77
C ASP A 99 29.62 1.58 6.91
N ALA A 100 28.97 2.75 6.98
CA ALA A 100 27.90 3.01 7.94
C ALA A 100 26.69 2.09 7.73
N VAL A 101 26.29 1.85 6.48
CA VAL A 101 25.23 0.89 6.14
C VAL A 101 25.55 -0.52 6.62
N SER A 102 26.77 -1.01 6.32
CA SER A 102 27.20 -2.34 6.78
C SER A 102 27.22 -2.44 8.31
N HIS A 103 27.67 -1.39 8.99
CA HIS A 103 27.68 -1.35 10.45
C HIS A 103 26.27 -1.40 11.05
N THR A 104 25.35 -0.56 10.56
CA THR A 104 23.95 -0.54 11.04
C THR A 104 23.21 -1.83 10.72
N LEU A 105 23.48 -2.46 9.56
CA LEU A 105 22.95 -3.78 9.23
C LEU A 105 23.44 -4.85 10.21
N ASP A 106 24.72 -4.81 10.61
CA ASP A 106 25.28 -5.76 11.57
C ASP A 106 24.61 -5.64 12.96
N ILE A 107 24.33 -4.42 13.41
CA ILE A 107 23.55 -4.16 14.65
C ILE A 107 22.20 -4.88 14.60
N PHE A 108 21.45 -4.73 13.51
CA PHE A 108 20.18 -5.44 13.34
C PHE A 108 20.35 -6.97 13.34
N ARG A 109 21.35 -7.48 12.62
CA ARG A 109 21.59 -8.93 12.51
C ARG A 109 22.01 -9.58 13.82
N ARG A 110 22.69 -8.85 14.70
CA ARG A 110 23.05 -9.29 16.05
C ARG A 110 21.88 -9.23 17.02
N GLY A 111 20.80 -8.54 16.67
CA GLY A 111 19.68 -8.27 17.59
C GLY A 111 19.97 -7.14 18.57
N ASP A 112 20.94 -6.27 18.26
CA ASP A 112 21.33 -5.14 19.10
C ASP A 112 20.47 -3.88 18.85
N ALA A 113 19.59 -3.93 17.84
CA ALA A 113 18.58 -2.89 17.62
C ALA A 113 17.44 -2.99 18.65
N PRO A 114 16.70 -1.89 18.94
CA PRO A 114 15.54 -1.94 19.82
C PRO A 114 14.54 -3.02 19.39
N PRO A 115 13.94 -3.75 20.36
CA PRO A 115 13.03 -4.84 20.06
C PRO A 115 11.76 -4.33 19.37
N GLY A 116 11.16 -5.18 18.54
CA GLY A 116 9.90 -4.87 17.85
C GLY A 116 10.07 -4.07 16.56
N LEU A 117 11.31 -3.79 16.13
CA LEU A 117 11.61 -3.27 14.80
C LEU A 117 11.76 -4.39 13.78
N ASP A 118 11.32 -4.14 12.54
CA ASP A 118 11.51 -5.03 11.40
C ASP A 118 12.32 -4.32 10.32
N LEU A 119 13.40 -4.94 9.85
CA LEU A 119 14.26 -4.36 8.82
C LEU A 119 13.82 -4.89 7.45
N ASP A 120 13.02 -4.09 6.73
CA ASP A 120 12.48 -4.46 5.43
C ASP A 120 13.55 -4.45 4.33
N ALA A 121 14.35 -3.38 4.24
CA ALA A 121 15.33 -3.20 3.17
C ALA A 121 16.37 -2.11 3.45
N ILE A 122 17.38 -2.04 2.58
CA ILE A 122 18.33 -0.94 2.47
C ILE A 122 18.03 -0.09 1.23
N VAL A 123 18.07 1.23 1.37
CA VAL A 123 17.93 2.20 0.28
C VAL A 123 19.23 2.97 0.12
N LEU A 124 19.84 2.83 -1.06
CA LEU A 124 21.09 3.48 -1.42
C LEU A 124 20.85 4.66 -2.35
N VAL A 125 21.16 5.86 -1.86
CA VAL A 125 21.05 7.11 -2.61
C VAL A 125 22.38 7.44 -3.27
N ALA A 126 22.36 7.76 -4.57
CA ALA A 126 23.57 8.13 -5.28
C ALA A 126 24.26 9.35 -4.64
N ASP A 127 25.56 9.24 -4.39
CA ASP A 127 26.37 10.32 -3.84
C ASP A 127 26.73 11.39 -4.88
N ALA A 128 26.88 10.98 -6.14
CA ALA A 128 27.23 11.80 -7.28
C ALA A 128 26.60 11.25 -8.58
N PRO A 129 26.52 12.04 -9.66
CA PRO A 129 26.11 11.52 -10.97
C PRO A 129 27.16 10.57 -11.55
N GLY A 130 26.71 9.71 -12.48
CA GLY A 130 27.57 8.84 -13.26
C GLY A 130 27.74 7.43 -12.68
N ARG A 131 28.75 6.71 -13.17
CA ARG A 131 28.97 5.30 -12.81
C ARG A 131 29.69 5.20 -11.47
N LEU A 132 29.16 4.34 -10.61
CA LEU A 132 29.78 4.02 -9.34
C LEU A 132 31.13 3.29 -9.53
N PRO A 133 32.22 3.71 -8.84
CA PRO A 133 33.50 3.00 -8.84
C PRO A 133 33.36 1.51 -8.49
N ARG A 134 34.16 0.65 -9.14
CA ARG A 134 34.08 -0.82 -9.01
C ARG A 134 34.09 -1.30 -7.56
N GLN A 135 34.92 -0.68 -6.71
CA GLN A 135 35.04 -1.05 -5.30
C GLN A 135 33.74 -0.85 -4.53
N LEU A 136 33.03 0.25 -4.80
CA LEU A 136 31.76 0.55 -4.16
C LEU A 136 30.65 -0.35 -4.73
N VAL A 137 30.68 -0.66 -6.03
CA VAL A 137 29.77 -1.68 -6.62
C VAL A 137 29.92 -3.03 -5.94
N GLN A 138 31.15 -3.47 -5.65
CA GLN A 138 31.38 -4.75 -4.97
C GLN A 138 30.83 -4.73 -3.54
N ARG A 139 31.03 -3.64 -2.78
CA ARG A 139 30.43 -3.48 -1.45
C ARG A 139 28.90 -3.53 -1.50
N VAL A 140 28.28 -2.85 -2.46
CA VAL A 140 26.82 -2.90 -2.62
C VAL A 140 26.34 -4.32 -2.97
N LYS A 141 27.09 -5.08 -3.77
CA LYS A 141 26.76 -6.49 -4.05
C LYS A 141 26.80 -7.37 -2.80
N VAL A 142 27.77 -7.15 -1.91
CA VAL A 142 27.87 -7.88 -0.63
C VAL A 142 26.70 -7.54 0.29
N ILE A 143 26.32 -6.26 0.38
CA ILE A 143 25.13 -5.85 1.13
C ILE A 143 23.88 -6.51 0.54
N GLY A 144 23.73 -6.46 -0.78
CA GLY A 144 22.59 -7.04 -1.51
C GLY A 144 22.51 -8.56 -1.51
N SER A 145 23.53 -9.29 -1.03
CA SER A 145 23.43 -10.74 -0.85
C SER A 145 22.82 -11.13 0.50
N VAL A 146 22.58 -10.16 1.39
CA VAL A 146 22.05 -10.38 2.75
C VAL A 146 20.64 -9.84 2.90
N ILE A 147 20.32 -8.75 2.21
CA ILE A 147 19.03 -8.07 2.29
C ILE A 147 18.72 -7.36 0.96
N ASP A 148 17.45 -7.12 0.70
CA ASP A 148 17.01 -6.33 -0.45
C ASP A 148 17.60 -4.92 -0.43
N VAL A 149 18.09 -4.50 -1.60
CA VAL A 149 18.69 -3.18 -1.81
C VAL A 149 17.96 -2.45 -2.93
N TYR A 150 17.38 -1.30 -2.58
CA TYR A 150 16.77 -0.37 -3.52
C TYR A 150 17.73 0.78 -3.80
N ARG A 151 17.73 1.29 -5.04
CA ARG A 151 18.59 2.39 -5.45
C ARG A 151 17.79 3.62 -5.82
N VAL A 152 18.31 4.77 -5.43
CA VAL A 152 17.80 6.09 -5.83
C VAL A 152 18.92 6.79 -6.60
N PRO A 153 18.70 7.16 -7.87
CA PRO A 153 19.73 7.77 -8.70
C PRO A 153 20.03 9.20 -8.23
N TRP A 154 21.07 9.80 -8.83
CA TRP A 154 21.32 11.23 -8.66
C TRP A 154 20.26 12.02 -9.42
N VAL A 155 19.44 12.80 -8.70
CA VAL A 155 18.41 13.66 -9.28
C VAL A 155 18.83 15.12 -9.14
N PRO A 156 19.25 15.80 -10.23
CA PRO A 156 19.73 17.18 -10.16
C PRO A 156 18.73 18.16 -9.53
N ALA A 157 17.44 18.01 -9.82
CA ALA A 157 16.37 18.88 -9.33
C ALA A 157 16.27 18.91 -7.78
N TRP A 158 16.56 17.77 -7.12
CA TRP A 158 16.53 17.69 -5.66
C TRP A 158 17.60 18.58 -5.00
N ARG A 159 18.73 18.82 -5.69
CA ARG A 159 19.80 19.70 -5.18
C ARG A 159 19.38 21.16 -5.10
N THR A 160 18.46 21.56 -5.97
CA THR A 160 17.88 22.91 -5.99
C THR A 160 16.60 23.02 -5.18
N GLY A 161 16.22 21.95 -4.46
CA GLY A 161 15.04 21.92 -3.60
C GLY A 161 13.72 21.57 -4.30
N ASP A 162 13.74 21.26 -5.60
CA ASP A 162 12.54 20.80 -6.29
C ASP A 162 12.35 19.30 -6.06
N LEU A 163 11.42 18.98 -5.14
CA LEU A 163 11.04 17.61 -4.76
C LEU A 163 9.63 17.26 -5.25
N THR A 164 9.03 18.10 -6.09
CA THR A 164 7.60 18.00 -6.48
C THR A 164 7.36 17.12 -7.70
N GLY A 165 8.42 16.88 -8.49
CA GLY A 165 8.36 16.00 -9.65
C GLY A 165 8.10 14.54 -9.29
N PRO A 166 7.70 13.72 -10.27
CA PRO A 166 7.52 12.29 -10.05
C PRO A 166 8.83 11.62 -9.61
N PRO A 167 8.77 10.52 -8.84
CA PRO A 167 9.95 9.75 -8.51
C PRO A 167 10.73 9.33 -9.77
N PRO A 168 12.07 9.31 -9.73
CA PRO A 168 12.86 8.90 -10.90
C PRO A 168 12.53 7.45 -11.29
N ARG A 169 12.48 7.16 -12.59
CA ARG A 169 12.05 5.85 -13.11
C ARG A 169 12.89 4.69 -12.57
N GLU A 170 14.19 4.93 -12.34
CA GLU A 170 15.13 3.97 -11.77
C GLU A 170 14.76 3.57 -10.32
N SER A 171 13.98 4.40 -9.63
CA SER A 171 13.44 4.13 -8.30
C SER A 171 12.03 3.53 -8.31
N ALA A 172 11.51 3.09 -9.47
CA ALA A 172 10.14 2.55 -9.56
C ALA A 172 9.88 1.34 -8.65
N ALA A 173 10.89 0.50 -8.40
CA ALA A 173 10.77 -0.60 -7.44
C ALA A 173 10.60 -0.09 -6.00
N LEU A 174 11.33 0.97 -5.63
CA LEU A 174 11.17 1.63 -4.33
C LEU A 174 9.80 2.31 -4.25
N ALA A 175 9.37 3.00 -5.30
CA ALA A 175 8.06 3.63 -5.36
C ALA A 175 6.94 2.59 -5.10
N ARG A 176 6.99 1.43 -5.75
CA ARG A 176 6.04 0.33 -5.47
C ARG A 176 6.11 -0.17 -4.04
N LEU A 177 7.30 -0.35 -3.47
CA LEU A 177 7.48 -0.77 -2.08
C LEU A 177 6.81 0.23 -1.11
N THR A 178 6.98 1.53 -1.35
CA THR A 178 6.46 2.60 -0.49
C THR A 178 5.01 2.99 -0.81
N GLY A 179 4.34 2.31 -1.75
CA GLY A 179 2.98 2.64 -2.16
C GLY A 179 2.86 3.93 -2.97
N ARG A 180 3.96 4.41 -3.55
CA ARG A 180 3.98 5.55 -4.48
C ARG A 180 3.90 5.06 -5.92
N THR A 181 2.97 5.59 -6.70
CA THR A 181 2.95 5.36 -8.14
C THR A 181 4.06 6.21 -8.79
N PRO A 182 4.94 5.63 -9.62
CA PRO A 182 6.00 6.36 -10.32
C PRO A 182 5.47 7.32 -11.39
#